data_AF-A0A3D0JN37-F1
#
_entry.id   AF-A0A3D0JN37-F1
#
_cell.length_a   1.000
_cell.length_b   1.000
_cell.length_c   1.000
_cell.angle_alpha   90.00
_cell.angle_beta   90.00
_cell.angle_gamma   90.00
#
_symmetry.space_group_name_H-M   'P 1'
#
loop_
_entity.id
_entity.type
_entity.pdbx_description
1 polymer ?
#
loop_
_entity_poly.entity_id
_entity_poly.type
_entity_poly.pdbx_seq_one_letter_code
_entity_poly.pdbx_strand_id
1 'polypeptide(L)' 'MSDYQAFRVELVGKIAHVQINRPDKINAMNADFWREIIEIFQWVDDNDAVRV' A
#
# COMPACT_ATOMS: atom_id res chain seq x y z
N MET A 1 -3.93 6.49 -9.70
CA MET A 1 -3.55 5.71 -8.51
C MET A 1 -2.45 6.50 -7.84
N SER A 2 -2.73 6.99 -6.63
CA SER A 2 -1.88 7.92 -5.90
C SER A 2 -0.47 7.35 -5.73
N ASP A 3 0.54 8.14 -6.04
CA ASP A 3 1.95 7.77 -5.86
C ASP A 3 2.26 7.78 -4.35
N TYR A 4 2.20 6.60 -3.72
CA TYR A 4 2.51 6.43 -2.30
C TYR A 4 4.02 6.56 -2.09
N GLN A 5 4.43 7.27 -1.03
CA GLN A 5 5.84 7.55 -0.76
C GLN A 5 6.53 6.39 -0.04
N ALA A 6 5.79 5.66 0.79
CA ALA A 6 6.31 4.54 1.57
C ALA A 6 5.94 3.18 0.98
N PHE A 7 4.92 3.12 0.13
CA PHE A 7 4.41 1.87 -0.44
C PHE A 7 4.34 1.90 -1.96
N ARG A 8 4.33 0.71 -2.54
CA ARG A 8 3.93 0.45 -3.91
C ARG A 8 2.73 -0.49 -3.85
N VAL A 9 1.61 -0.07 -4.44
CA VAL A 9 0.37 -0.84 -4.45
C VAL A 9 0.00 -1.17 -5.88
N GLU A 10 -0.16 -2.46 -6.16
CA GLU A 10 -0.55 -2.96 -7.48
C GLU A 10 -1.69 -3.97 -7.33
N LEU A 11 -2.70 -3.92 -8.18
CA LEU A 11 -3.75 -4.92 -8.23
C LEU A 11 -3.46 -5.90 -9.37
N VAL A 12 -3.07 -7.12 -9.01
CA VAL A 12 -2.79 -8.19 -9.98
C VAL A 12 -3.93 -9.21 -9.93
N GLY A 13 -4.86 -9.09 -10.88
CA GLY A 13 -6.08 -9.89 -10.89
C GLY A 13 -7.02 -9.49 -9.75
N LYS A 14 -7.10 -10.34 -8.71
CA LYS A 14 -7.91 -10.08 -7.50
C LYS A 14 -7.05 -9.95 -6.24
N ILE A 15 -5.73 -9.82 -6.40
CA ILE A 15 -4.78 -9.76 -5.28
C ILE A 15 -4.19 -8.35 -5.23
N ALA A 16 -4.34 -7.68 -4.09
CA ALA A 16 -3.70 -6.39 -3.85
C ALA A 16 -2.27 -6.60 -3.32
N HIS A 17 -1.29 -6.30 -4.17
CA HIS A 17 0.13 -6.37 -3.83
C HIS A 17 0.55 -5.06 -3.17
N VAL A 18 0.70 -5.08 -1.84
CA VAL A 18 1.20 -3.94 -1.06
C VAL A 18 2.65 -4.20 -0.66
N GLN A 19 3.58 -3.44 -1.22
CA GLN A 19 5.02 -3.59 -0.97
C GLN A 19 5.59 -2.32 -0.36
N ILE A 20 6.45 -2.45 0.64
CA ILE A 20 7.16 -1.30 1.23
C ILE A 20 8.27 -0.90 0.25
N ASN A 21 8.26 0.36 -0.20
CA ASN A 21 9.19 0.89 -1.20
C ASN A 21 10.13 1.93 -0.57
N ARG A 22 10.82 1.57 0.52
CA ARG A 22 11.78 2.46 1.21
C ARG A 22 13.15 1.80 1.43
N PRO A 23 13.86 1.40 0.35
CA PRO A 23 15.15 0.74 0.47
C PRO A 23 16.20 1.62 1.17
N ASP A 24 16.19 2.93 0.93
CA ASP A 24 17.16 3.90 1.46
C ASP A 24 17.10 4.06 2.98
N LYS A 25 15.99 3.63 3.58
CA LYS A 25 15.73 3.70 5.02
C LYS A 25 15.53 2.32 5.64
N ILE A 26 15.89 1.24 4.94
CA ILE A 26 15.75 -0.14 5.40
C ILE A 26 14.29 -0.41 5.86
N ASN A 27 13.30 0.09 5.12
CA ASN A 27 11.88 -0.01 5.45
C ASN A 27 11.49 0.58 6.82
N ALA A 28 12.22 1.60 7.30
CA ALA A 28 11.83 2.31 8.52
C ALA A 28 10.42 2.89 8.40
N MET A 29 9.59 2.61 9.40
CA MET A 29 8.21 3.07 9.49
C MET A 29 8.21 4.54 9.95
N ASN A 30 7.97 5.49 9.03
CA ASN A 30 7.81 6.91 9.35
C ASN A 30 6.31 7.28 9.47
N ALA A 31 6.02 8.57 9.68
CA ALA A 31 4.63 9.05 9.74
C ALA A 31 3.84 8.77 8.45
N ASP A 32 4.47 8.92 7.28
CA ASP A 32 3.84 8.63 5.99
C ASP A 32 3.46 7.16 5.86
N PHE A 33 4.32 6.24 6.30
CA PHE A 33 4.02 4.81 6.34
C PHE A 33 2.72 4.53 7.11
N TRP A 34 2.55 5.10 8.30
CA TRP A 34 1.36 4.86 9.12
C TRP A 34 0.09 5.51 8.55
N ARG A 35 0.23 6.64 7.85
CA ARG A 35 -0.91 7.26 7.16
C ARG A 35 -1.32 6.46 5.93
N GLU A 36 -0.35 6.12 5.09
CA GLU A 36 -0.57 5.43 3.82
C GLU A 36 -1.08 4.00 4.03
N ILE A 37 -0.58 3.27 5.04
CA ILE A 37 -1.05 1.91 5.30
C ILE A 37 -2.56 1.88 5.60
N ILE A 38 -3.08 2.82 6.39
CA ILE A 38 -4.52 2.89 6.71
C ILE A 38 -5.33 3.20 5.45
N GLU A 39 -4.90 4.18 4.65
CA GLU A 39 -5.55 4.53 3.38
C GLU A 39 -5.56 3.34 2.40
N ILE A 40 -4.45 2.62 2.29
CA ILE A 40 -4.32 1.46 1.39
C ILE A 40 -5.26 0.34 1.83
N PHE A 41 -5.31 0.01 3.12
CA PHE A 41 -6.20 -1.04 3.61
C PHE A 41 -7.68 -0.67 3.51
N GLN A 42 -8.04 0.60 3.72
CA GLN A 42 -9.41 1.08 3.47
C GLN A 42 -9.77 0.93 1.98
N TRP A 43 -8.87 1.33 1.09
CA TRP A 43 -9.08 1.14 -0.35
C TRP A 43 -9.21 -0.33 -0.74
N VAL A 44 -8.43 -1.23 -0.13
CA VAL A 44 -8.54 -2.67 -0.34
C VAL A 44 -9.90 -3.21 0.10
N ASP A 45 -10.40 -2.76 1.26
CA ASP A 45 -11.69 -3.20 1.82
C ASP A 45 -12.88 -2.69 0.98
N ASP A 46 -12.83 -1.42 0.55
CA ASP A 46 -13.86 -0.81 -0.30
C ASP A 46 -13.87 -1.35 -1.73
N ASN A 47 -12.75 -1.90 -2.21
CA ASN A 47 -12.61 -2.34 -3.59
C ASN A 47 -12.99 -3.81 -3.77
N ASP A 48 -14.22 -4.03 -4.22
CA ASP A 48 -14.79 -5.35 -4.55
C ASP A 48 -13.99 -6.18 -5.57
N ALA A 49 -13.07 -5.58 -6.33
CA ALA A 49 -12.19 -6.33 -7.21
C ALA A 49 -11.10 -7.10 -6.44
N VAL A 50 -10.74 -6.62 -5.24
CA VAL A 50 -9.77 -7.25 -4.35
C VAL A 50 -10.47 -8.35 -3.56
N ARG A 51 -9.82 -9.51 -3.50
CA ARG A 51 -10.29 -10.69 -2.75
C ARG A 51 -9.22 -11.23 -1.80
N VAL A 52 -7.96 -10.85 -1.98
CA VAL A 52 -6.80 -11.23 -1.17
C VAL A 52 -5.81 -10.06 -1.11
#